data_AF-A0A8S1CGS7-F1
#
_entry.id   AF-A0A8S1CGS7-F1
#
_cell.length_a   1.000
_cell.length_b   1.000
_cell.length_c   1.000
_cell.angle_alpha   90.00
_cell.angle_beta   90.00
_cell.angle_gamma   90.00
#
_symmetry.space_group_name_H-M   'P 1'
#
loop_
_entity.id
_entity.type
_entity.pdbx_description
1 polymer ?
#
loop_
_entity_poly.entity_id
_entity_poly.type
_entity_poly.pdbx_seq_one_letter_code
_entity_poly.pdbx_strand_id
1 'polypeptide(L)'
;MQVQKVKEQLAARLDAPKEASVTVDNIKSLSEAMSVEKIAAIKAKRLAKKRTTIKGMDDKNLESDLRVIIDFDVDVTKDIVSRERQWRTRTTILQSSGKLFSKNIFAILQSIKAREEGRHRPPAPTPIVTPRATPVRSVPQPAVYNRYDQERFIRAREETEGFKIDTMGTYHGMTLKSVTEGNQPKKHLPAATPPVISSNHTNAMQPPVSTPQQATVPRPPTSKRVSRTPIIIIPAANTSVITMYNAKDILQDLRYVSTENKKAQGTKRDNEVLLQRRKETNLTVPYRVIDNPQKLSPADWDRVVAVFVMGPAWQFKGWPWDGNPVEIFSRVCAFHLKWDEIKLDSNVARWAVNVIDLSRTKRHLDRASLMTFWEKLDKHIMKCKPHLRF
;
A
#
# COMPACT_ATOMS: atom_id res chain seq x y z
N MET A 1 -35.08 -38.88 -12.36
CA MET A 1 -36.42 -39.21 -11.84
C MET A 1 -36.50 -39.01 -10.33
N GLN A 2 -36.19 -39.99 -9.48
CA GLN A 2 -36.35 -39.92 -8.01
C GLN A 2 -35.86 -38.60 -7.38
N VAL A 3 -34.57 -38.26 -7.54
CA VAL A 3 -33.93 -37.06 -6.96
C VAL A 3 -34.62 -35.74 -7.38
N GLN A 4 -35.17 -35.69 -8.60
CA GLN A 4 -35.93 -34.54 -9.10
C GLN A 4 -37.20 -34.33 -8.25
N LYS A 5 -37.94 -35.42 -8.03
CA LYS A 5 -39.20 -35.47 -7.28
C LYS A 5 -38.99 -35.19 -5.79
N VAL A 6 -37.86 -35.60 -5.24
CA VAL A 6 -37.45 -35.30 -3.86
C VAL A 6 -37.09 -33.81 -3.71
N LYS A 7 -36.33 -33.22 -4.63
CA LYS A 7 -36.08 -31.77 -4.65
C LYS A 7 -37.36 -30.95 -4.77
N GLU A 8 -38.29 -31.39 -5.62
CA GLU A 8 -39.60 -30.77 -5.83
C GLU A 8 -40.49 -30.84 -4.57
N GLN A 9 -40.55 -32.00 -3.90
CA GLN A 9 -41.24 -32.13 -2.61
C GLN A 9 -40.60 -31.32 -1.49
N LEU A 10 -39.27 -31.17 -1.48
CA LEU A 10 -38.57 -30.33 -0.49
C LEU A 10 -38.83 -28.84 -0.74
N ALA A 11 -38.86 -28.41 -2.01
CA ALA A 11 -39.21 -27.05 -2.40
C ALA A 11 -40.66 -26.70 -2.00
N ALA A 12 -41.62 -27.58 -2.30
CA ALA A 12 -43.02 -27.41 -1.88
C ALA A 12 -43.19 -27.34 -0.36
N ARG A 13 -42.28 -27.96 0.42
CA ARG A 13 -42.23 -27.85 1.89
C ARG A 13 -41.59 -26.57 2.41
N LEU A 14 -40.77 -25.88 1.61
CA LEU A 14 -40.16 -24.59 1.93
C LEU A 14 -41.06 -23.41 1.56
N ASP A 15 -41.92 -23.60 0.56
CA ASP A 15 -42.87 -22.62 0.02
C ASP A 15 -44.25 -22.67 0.72
N ALA A 16 -44.46 -23.63 1.63
CA ALA A 16 -45.63 -23.68 2.50
C ALA A 16 -45.72 -22.40 3.37
N PRO A 17 -46.92 -21.84 3.58
CA PRO A 17 -47.09 -20.57 4.28
C PRO A 17 -46.58 -20.67 5.72
N LYS A 18 -45.64 -19.78 6.06
CA LYS A 18 -45.02 -19.74 7.39
C LYS A 18 -45.93 -19.01 8.36
N GLU A 19 -46.50 -19.76 9.30
CA GLU A 19 -47.15 -19.24 10.51
C GLU A 19 -46.33 -18.09 11.12
N ALA A 20 -47.00 -16.93 11.26
CA ALA A 20 -46.56 -15.69 11.94
C ALA A 20 -45.05 -15.36 11.90
N SER A 21 -44.67 -14.39 11.05
CA SER A 21 -43.38 -13.71 11.14
C SER A 21 -43.24 -13.01 12.50
N VAL A 22 -42.41 -13.57 13.39
CA VAL A 22 -42.13 -12.98 14.71
C VAL A 22 -41.42 -11.64 14.54
N THR A 23 -42.09 -10.55 14.94
CA THR A 23 -41.55 -9.18 14.93
C THR A 23 -40.35 -9.06 15.87
N VAL A 24 -39.27 -8.43 15.38
CA VAL A 24 -37.94 -8.44 16.02
C VAL A 24 -37.86 -7.49 17.22
N ASP A 25 -38.82 -6.58 17.36
CA ASP A 25 -38.77 -5.40 18.23
C ASP A 25 -39.03 -5.70 19.72
N ASN A 26 -39.32 -6.95 20.10
CA ASN A 26 -39.64 -7.32 21.49
C ASN A 26 -38.76 -8.45 22.06
N ILE A 27 -37.48 -8.49 21.65
CA ILE A 27 -36.48 -9.44 22.20
C ILE A 27 -36.00 -8.96 23.58
N LYS A 28 -36.83 -9.14 24.61
CA LYS A 28 -36.31 -9.22 25.99
C LYS A 28 -35.57 -10.55 26.19
N SER A 29 -34.46 -10.51 26.92
CA SER A 29 -33.68 -11.71 27.19
C SER A 29 -34.50 -12.73 28.00
N LEU A 30 -34.44 -14.01 27.62
CA LEU A 30 -35.13 -15.08 28.34
C LEU A 30 -34.65 -15.26 29.80
N SER A 31 -33.51 -14.65 30.16
CA SER A 31 -33.03 -14.55 31.55
C SER A 31 -33.83 -13.58 32.43
N GLU A 32 -34.56 -12.64 31.82
CA GLU A 32 -35.39 -11.64 32.52
C GLU A 32 -36.84 -12.14 32.69
N ALA A 33 -37.35 -12.91 31.72
CA ALA A 33 -38.76 -13.31 31.64
C ALA A 33 -39.10 -14.65 32.33
N MET A 34 -38.13 -15.49 32.69
CA MET A 34 -38.37 -16.75 33.44
C MET A 34 -37.22 -17.11 34.38
N SER A 35 -37.55 -17.70 35.53
CA SER A 35 -36.56 -18.23 36.47
C SER A 35 -35.75 -19.38 35.86
N VAL A 36 -34.50 -19.51 36.33
CA VAL A 36 -33.54 -20.53 35.89
C VAL A 36 -34.10 -21.95 36.03
N GLU A 37 -34.85 -22.20 37.12
CA GLU A 37 -35.53 -23.47 37.39
C GLU A 37 -36.59 -23.80 36.33
N LYS A 38 -37.38 -22.82 35.90
CA LYS A 38 -38.41 -23.00 34.86
C LYS A 38 -37.77 -23.30 33.51
N ILE A 39 -36.63 -22.68 33.21
CA ILE A 39 -35.80 -22.98 32.03
C ILE A 39 -35.20 -24.40 32.13
N ALA A 40 -34.74 -24.82 33.30
CA ALA A 40 -34.24 -26.18 33.54
C ALA A 40 -35.35 -27.23 33.39
N ALA A 41 -36.54 -27.00 33.95
CA ALA A 41 -37.70 -27.87 33.81
C ALA A 41 -38.15 -28.02 32.35
N ILE A 42 -38.14 -26.93 31.56
CA ILE A 42 -38.45 -26.98 30.12
C ILE A 42 -37.38 -27.79 29.36
N LYS A 43 -36.08 -27.62 29.68
CA LYS A 43 -35.00 -28.43 29.11
C LYS A 43 -35.16 -29.92 29.46
N ALA A 44 -35.44 -30.25 30.71
CA ALA A 44 -35.69 -31.61 31.17
C ALA A 44 -36.90 -32.25 30.48
N LYS A 45 -38.02 -31.51 30.35
CA LYS A 45 -39.24 -31.98 29.66
C LYS A 45 -39.00 -32.21 28.16
N ARG A 46 -38.18 -31.37 27.49
CA ARG A 46 -37.71 -31.63 26.12
C ARG A 46 -36.81 -32.87 26.03
N LEU A 47 -35.88 -33.05 26.97
CA LEU A 47 -34.96 -34.19 26.98
C LEU A 47 -35.69 -35.52 27.25
N ALA A 48 -36.67 -35.52 28.14
CA ALA A 48 -37.57 -36.66 28.39
C ALA A 48 -38.36 -37.02 27.13
N LYS A 49 -39.01 -36.04 26.47
CA LYS A 49 -39.75 -36.28 25.21
C LYS A 49 -38.84 -36.77 24.08
N LYS A 50 -37.56 -36.34 24.04
CA LYS A 50 -36.54 -36.90 23.14
C LYS A 50 -36.15 -38.35 23.46
N ARG A 51 -36.18 -38.76 24.74
CA ARG A 51 -35.89 -40.14 25.17
C ARG A 51 -37.05 -41.11 24.97
N THR A 52 -38.30 -40.64 25.01
CA THR A 52 -39.49 -41.50 24.80
C THR A 52 -39.95 -41.60 23.34
N THR A 53 -39.37 -40.82 22.42
CA THR A 53 -39.67 -40.94 20.98
C THR A 53 -38.84 -42.08 20.39
N ILE A 54 -39.33 -43.32 20.57
CA ILE A 54 -38.76 -44.53 19.95
C ILE A 54 -38.92 -44.43 18.42
N LYS A 55 -37.90 -44.83 17.66
CA LYS A 55 -37.86 -44.69 16.18
C LYS A 55 -38.95 -45.58 15.54
N GLY A 56 -39.92 -44.94 14.87
CA GLY A 56 -40.92 -45.62 14.05
C GLY A 56 -40.27 -46.35 12.86
N MET A 57 -40.89 -47.45 12.43
CA MET A 57 -40.21 -48.47 11.61
C MET A 57 -39.93 -48.06 10.14
N ASP A 58 -40.57 -46.99 9.63
CA ASP A 58 -40.51 -46.58 8.22
C ASP A 58 -39.30 -45.70 7.85
N ASP A 59 -38.58 -45.15 8.83
CA ASP A 59 -37.62 -44.04 8.62
C ASP A 59 -36.25 -44.49 8.08
N LYS A 60 -36.16 -45.66 7.42
CA LYS A 60 -34.94 -46.15 6.75
C LYS A 60 -34.73 -45.54 5.37
N ASN A 61 -35.79 -45.11 4.69
CA ASN A 61 -35.69 -44.53 3.35
C ASN A 61 -35.04 -43.12 3.40
N LEU A 62 -35.51 -42.27 4.31
CA LEU A 62 -35.04 -40.88 4.44
C LEU A 62 -33.56 -40.77 4.82
N GLU A 63 -33.07 -41.64 5.71
CA GLU A 63 -31.66 -41.69 6.12
C GLU A 63 -30.74 -42.20 5.00
N SER A 64 -31.28 -42.98 4.05
CA SER A 64 -30.57 -43.44 2.85
C SER A 64 -30.51 -42.34 1.79
N ASP A 65 -31.64 -41.68 1.52
CA ASP A 65 -31.77 -40.61 0.53
C ASP A 65 -30.93 -39.37 0.92
N LEU A 66 -30.88 -39.04 2.22
CA LEU A 66 -29.97 -38.02 2.76
C LEU A 66 -28.48 -38.34 2.52
N ARG A 67 -28.06 -39.61 2.61
CA ARG A 67 -26.68 -40.01 2.30
C ARG A 67 -26.37 -39.86 0.82
N VAL A 68 -27.28 -40.27 -0.07
CA VAL A 68 -27.14 -40.08 -1.52
C VAL A 68 -27.05 -38.60 -1.89
N ILE A 69 -27.83 -37.73 -1.24
CA ILE A 69 -27.74 -36.28 -1.44
C ILE A 69 -26.38 -35.74 -0.96
N ILE A 70 -25.88 -36.19 0.20
CA ILE A 70 -24.57 -35.75 0.73
C ILE A 70 -23.42 -36.21 -0.16
N ASP A 71 -23.39 -37.46 -0.62
CA ASP A 71 -22.36 -37.96 -1.54
C ASP A 71 -22.40 -37.19 -2.88
N PHE A 72 -23.59 -36.87 -3.39
CA PHE A 72 -23.72 -36.09 -4.63
C PHE A 72 -23.23 -34.64 -4.45
N ASP A 73 -23.50 -34.00 -3.32
CA ASP A 73 -23.01 -32.64 -3.01
C ASP A 73 -21.48 -32.64 -2.76
N VAL A 74 -20.93 -33.73 -2.21
CA VAL A 74 -19.49 -33.98 -2.09
C VAL A 74 -18.85 -34.14 -3.47
N ASP A 75 -19.41 -34.94 -4.38
CA ASP A 75 -18.84 -35.12 -5.72
C ASP A 75 -18.96 -33.85 -6.59
N VAL A 76 -20.03 -33.07 -6.45
CA VAL A 76 -20.14 -31.73 -7.09
C VAL A 76 -19.10 -30.77 -6.51
N THR A 77 -18.93 -30.72 -5.19
CA THR A 77 -17.90 -29.89 -4.53
C THR A 77 -16.50 -30.32 -4.96
N LYS A 78 -16.26 -31.62 -5.12
CA LYS A 78 -15.00 -32.23 -5.55
C LYS A 78 -14.69 -31.98 -7.02
N ASP A 79 -15.68 -31.98 -7.91
CA ASP A 79 -15.49 -31.55 -9.31
C ASP A 79 -15.08 -30.06 -9.35
N ILE A 80 -15.78 -29.20 -8.62
CA ILE A 80 -15.46 -27.76 -8.50
C ILE A 80 -14.02 -27.57 -7.97
N VAL A 81 -13.66 -28.21 -6.86
CA VAL A 81 -12.32 -28.12 -6.24
C VAL A 81 -11.22 -28.76 -7.10
N SER A 82 -11.54 -29.75 -7.94
CA SER A 82 -10.59 -30.33 -8.90
C SER A 82 -10.34 -29.45 -10.14
N ARG A 83 -11.30 -28.57 -10.47
CA ARG A 83 -11.28 -27.71 -11.67
C ARG A 83 -10.86 -26.28 -11.36
N GLU A 84 -11.00 -25.82 -10.11
CA GLU A 84 -10.51 -24.51 -9.69
C GLU A 84 -8.97 -24.49 -9.60
N ARG A 85 -8.38 -23.33 -9.90
CA ARG A 85 -6.93 -23.13 -9.77
C ARG A 85 -6.64 -22.06 -8.74
N GLN A 86 -6.29 -22.48 -7.52
CA GLN A 86 -5.98 -21.56 -6.43
C GLN A 86 -4.68 -20.78 -6.68
N TRP A 87 -4.79 -19.57 -7.25
CA TRP A 87 -3.65 -18.73 -7.61
C TRP A 87 -2.86 -18.17 -6.41
N ARG A 88 -3.50 -18.02 -5.24
CA ARG A 88 -2.85 -17.55 -4.00
C ARG A 88 -3.50 -18.16 -2.77
N THR A 89 -2.69 -18.61 -1.83
CA THR A 89 -3.09 -19.02 -0.47
C THR A 89 -2.58 -18.02 0.57
N ARG A 90 -3.08 -18.12 1.81
CA ARG A 90 -2.62 -17.34 2.99
C ARG A 90 -1.10 -17.39 3.17
N THR A 91 -0.44 -18.52 2.85
CA THR A 91 1.02 -18.65 2.94
C THR A 91 1.75 -17.97 1.77
N THR A 92 1.27 -18.12 0.53
CA THR A 92 1.90 -17.46 -0.63
C THR A 92 1.86 -15.93 -0.57
N ILE A 93 0.83 -15.34 0.07
CA ILE A 93 0.71 -13.88 0.22
C ILE A 93 1.77 -13.31 1.16
N LEU A 94 2.29 -14.13 2.09
CA LEU A 94 3.38 -13.77 3.00
C LEU A 94 4.78 -13.94 2.37
N GLN A 95 4.86 -14.47 1.14
CA GLN A 95 6.13 -14.75 0.45
C GLN A 95 6.31 -13.85 -0.78
N SER A 96 7.50 -13.28 -0.94
CA SER A 96 7.83 -12.40 -2.06
C SER A 96 8.20 -13.17 -3.33
N SER A 97 7.26 -13.23 -4.28
CA SER A 97 7.48 -13.83 -5.61
C SER A 97 8.77 -13.32 -6.28
N GLY A 98 9.74 -14.22 -6.49
CA GLY A 98 10.98 -13.94 -7.23
C GLY A 98 12.04 -13.12 -6.50
N LYS A 99 11.91 -12.86 -5.19
CA LYS A 99 12.94 -12.14 -4.40
C LYS A 99 13.20 -12.80 -3.05
N LEU A 100 14.43 -13.25 -2.84
CA LEU A 100 14.91 -13.74 -1.55
C LEU A 100 15.60 -12.59 -0.77
N PHE A 101 14.86 -11.97 0.15
CA PHE A 101 15.40 -10.91 1.01
C PHE A 101 16.26 -11.43 2.16
N SER A 102 16.16 -12.73 2.48
CA SER A 102 16.84 -13.38 3.61
C SER A 102 18.34 -13.07 3.69
N LYS A 103 19.09 -13.22 2.59
CA LYS A 103 20.55 -12.94 2.59
C LYS A 103 20.89 -11.50 2.99
N ASN A 104 20.09 -10.53 2.54
CA ASN A 104 20.32 -9.11 2.86
C ASN A 104 19.89 -8.78 4.29
N ILE A 105 18.73 -9.29 4.72
CA ILE A 105 18.20 -9.03 6.06
C ILE A 105 19.04 -9.73 7.13
N PHE A 106 19.47 -10.98 6.92
CA PHE A 106 20.35 -11.66 7.86
C PHE A 106 21.73 -11.01 7.94
N ALA A 107 22.31 -10.53 6.84
CA ALA A 107 23.56 -9.77 6.90
C ALA A 107 23.42 -8.47 7.74
N ILE A 108 22.30 -7.76 7.61
CA ILE A 108 22.00 -6.57 8.44
C ILE A 108 21.84 -6.97 9.92
N LEU A 109 21.02 -7.97 10.23
CA LEU A 109 20.81 -8.46 11.61
C LEU A 109 22.11 -8.97 12.25
N GLN A 110 22.95 -9.67 11.49
CA GLN A 110 24.25 -10.15 11.95
C GLN A 110 25.24 -8.98 12.17
N SER A 111 25.21 -7.92 11.34
CA SER A 111 26.02 -6.72 11.56
C SER A 111 25.58 -5.92 12.80
N ILE A 112 24.26 -5.85 13.06
CA ILE A 112 23.71 -5.24 14.27
C ILE A 112 24.14 -6.06 15.49
N LYS A 113 23.97 -7.39 15.44
CA LYS A 113 24.40 -8.30 16.50
C LYS A 113 25.90 -8.20 16.79
N ALA A 114 26.76 -8.20 15.76
CA ALA A 114 28.21 -8.07 15.94
C ALA A 114 28.64 -6.70 16.50
N ARG A 115 27.85 -5.65 16.24
CA ARG A 115 28.05 -4.30 16.82
C ARG A 115 27.58 -4.24 18.28
N GLU A 116 26.49 -4.93 18.62
CA GLU A 116 26.00 -5.09 20.00
C GLU A 116 26.94 -5.98 20.85
N GLU A 117 27.52 -7.02 20.24
CA GLU A 117 28.56 -7.89 20.83
C GLU A 117 29.96 -7.26 20.80
N GLY A 118 30.07 -5.96 20.53
CA GLY A 118 31.27 -5.14 20.74
C GLY A 118 32.45 -5.38 19.79
N ARG A 119 32.38 -6.32 18.84
CA ARG A 119 33.54 -6.75 18.02
C ARG A 119 34.07 -5.72 17.03
N HIS A 120 33.35 -4.63 16.76
CA HIS A 120 33.85 -3.50 15.97
C HIS A 120 33.50 -2.13 16.58
N ARG A 121 34.30 -1.72 17.57
CA ARG A 121 34.51 -0.29 17.87
C ARG A 121 35.75 0.16 17.10
N PRO A 122 35.66 1.06 16.10
CA PRO A 122 36.86 1.66 15.51
C PRO A 122 37.61 2.49 16.58
N PRO A 123 38.95 2.52 16.56
CA PRO A 123 39.71 3.35 17.50
C PRO A 123 39.38 4.83 17.29
N ALA A 124 39.31 5.59 18.39
CA ALA A 124 39.08 7.02 18.31
C ALA A 124 40.35 7.74 17.79
N PRO A 125 40.23 8.73 16.89
CA PRO A 125 41.36 9.52 16.45
C PRO A 125 41.89 10.39 17.60
N THR A 126 43.22 10.46 17.74
CA THR A 126 43.89 11.35 18.69
C THR A 126 43.86 12.80 18.19
N PRO A 127 43.70 13.80 19.07
CA PRO A 127 43.70 15.21 18.67
C PRO A 127 45.12 15.70 18.34
N ILE A 128 45.31 16.19 17.12
CA ILE A 128 46.56 16.86 16.71
C ILE A 128 46.49 18.33 17.13
N VAL A 129 47.47 18.78 17.93
CA VAL A 129 47.59 20.17 18.35
C VAL A 129 48.36 20.98 17.30
N THR A 130 47.78 22.09 16.84
CA THR A 130 48.49 23.15 16.11
C THR A 130 48.02 24.53 16.61
N PRO A 131 48.93 25.50 16.86
CA PRO A 131 48.55 26.82 17.36
C PRO A 131 48.46 27.87 16.24
N ARG A 132 47.61 28.90 16.41
CA ARG A 132 48.00 30.35 16.41
C ARG A 132 46.79 31.33 16.25
N ALA A 133 46.72 32.27 17.20
CA ALA A 133 46.21 33.66 17.12
C ALA A 133 44.77 34.01 16.62
N THR A 134 43.95 34.47 17.58
CA THR A 134 43.14 35.72 17.57
C THR A 134 42.03 35.99 16.53
N PRO A 135 41.03 36.87 16.82
CA PRO A 135 40.63 37.46 18.10
C PRO A 135 39.22 37.00 18.56
N VAL A 136 38.84 37.31 19.80
CA VAL A 136 37.49 36.99 20.34
C VAL A 136 36.48 38.08 19.93
N ARG A 137 35.33 37.66 19.39
CA ARG A 137 34.13 38.50 19.25
C ARG A 137 32.97 37.84 19.98
N SER A 138 32.38 38.53 20.95
CA SER A 138 31.27 38.02 21.76
C SER A 138 29.94 38.01 20.99
N VAL A 139 29.15 36.97 21.21
CA VAL A 139 27.77 36.80 20.73
C VAL A 139 26.98 36.16 21.89
N PRO A 140 25.78 36.64 22.25
CA PRO A 140 25.13 36.28 23.52
C PRO A 140 24.55 34.86 23.55
N GLN A 141 24.57 34.25 24.73
CA GLN A 141 23.88 32.99 25.02
C GLN A 141 22.35 33.22 25.10
N PRO A 142 21.51 32.32 24.56
CA PRO A 142 20.08 32.30 24.84
C PRO A 142 19.81 31.86 26.29
N ALA A 143 18.59 32.16 26.79
CA ALA A 143 18.27 32.09 28.21
C ALA A 143 18.41 30.69 28.84
N VAL A 144 18.91 30.66 30.08
CA VAL A 144 18.98 29.45 30.91
C VAL A 144 17.57 29.03 31.33
N TYR A 145 17.19 27.79 30.99
CA TYR A 145 15.87 27.25 31.30
C TYR A 145 15.69 27.05 32.82
N ASN A 146 14.59 27.57 33.38
CA ASN A 146 14.40 27.62 34.83
C ASN A 146 13.79 26.31 35.37
N ARG A 147 14.50 25.64 36.30
CA ARG A 147 14.19 24.27 36.75
C ARG A 147 12.78 24.10 37.35
N TYR A 148 12.21 25.15 37.93
CA TYR A 148 10.94 25.09 38.66
C TYR A 148 9.68 25.11 37.78
N ASP A 149 9.76 25.54 36.52
CA ASP A 149 8.56 25.59 35.65
C ASP A 149 8.14 24.20 35.13
N GLN A 150 9.02 23.20 35.29
CA GLN A 150 8.80 21.82 34.86
C GLN A 150 7.68 21.12 35.65
N GLU A 151 7.45 21.49 36.92
CA GLU A 151 6.43 20.86 37.76
C GLU A 151 4.99 21.20 37.36
N ARG A 152 4.76 22.35 36.71
CA ARG A 152 3.44 22.73 36.16
C ARG A 152 2.99 21.79 35.05
N PHE A 153 3.92 21.33 34.21
CA PHE A 153 3.63 20.39 33.12
C PHE A 153 3.54 18.93 33.58
N ILE A 154 4.13 18.58 34.73
CA ILE A 154 4.05 17.21 35.28
C ILE A 154 2.63 16.91 35.79
N ARG A 155 2.01 17.79 36.58
CA ARG A 155 0.64 17.57 37.08
C ARG A 155 -0.41 17.47 35.96
N ALA A 156 -0.21 18.17 34.84
CA ALA A 156 -1.08 18.08 33.66
C ALA A 156 -0.98 16.75 32.88
N ARG A 157 -0.05 15.85 33.23
CA ARG A 157 0.06 14.50 32.63
C ARG A 157 -0.58 13.39 33.44
N GLU A 158 -0.98 13.65 34.69
CA GLU A 158 -1.45 12.63 35.62
C GLU A 158 -2.83 12.06 35.21
N GLU A 159 -3.63 12.82 34.47
CA GLU A 159 -4.92 12.38 33.91
C GLU A 159 -4.82 11.38 32.74
N THR A 160 -3.62 11.03 32.24
CA THR A 160 -3.45 10.03 31.17
C THR A 160 -3.06 8.66 31.73
N GLU A 161 -3.93 8.08 32.57
CA GLU A 161 -3.75 6.73 33.09
C GLU A 161 -3.82 5.65 31.99
N GLY A 162 -3.02 4.59 32.13
CA GLY A 162 -3.13 3.36 31.34
C GLY A 162 -1.96 3.06 30.40
N PHE A 163 -1.50 4.02 29.59
CA PHE A 163 -0.44 3.80 28.59
C PHE A 163 0.86 4.53 28.95
N LYS A 164 1.87 3.77 29.41
CA LYS A 164 3.21 4.28 29.79
C LYS A 164 4.04 4.71 28.57
N ILE A 165 3.64 5.82 27.94
CA ILE A 165 4.32 6.42 26.79
C ILE A 165 5.26 7.52 27.29
N ASP A 166 6.56 7.24 27.27
CA ASP A 166 7.59 8.28 27.36
C ASP A 166 7.59 9.09 26.06
N THR A 167 7.41 10.40 26.19
CA THR A 167 7.34 11.36 25.08
C THR A 167 8.63 12.18 24.91
N MET A 168 9.65 11.92 25.73
CA MET A 168 10.98 12.56 25.67
C MET A 168 12.10 11.54 25.36
N GLY A 169 11.85 10.25 25.52
CA GLY A 169 12.73 9.16 25.12
C GLY A 169 13.06 9.17 23.62
N THR A 170 14.32 9.47 23.28
CA THR A 170 14.82 9.35 21.91
C THR A 170 15.19 7.89 21.62
N TYR A 171 14.69 7.34 20.49
CA TYR A 171 14.89 5.95 20.04
C TYR A 171 16.33 5.63 19.56
N HIS A 172 17.37 6.03 20.29
CA HIS A 172 18.78 5.78 19.98
C HIS A 172 19.44 4.86 21.03
N GLY A 173 18.84 3.68 21.26
CA GLY A 173 19.34 2.74 22.27
C GLY A 173 18.66 1.36 22.33
N MET A 174 17.61 1.08 21.56
CA MET A 174 17.00 -0.26 21.55
C MET A 174 17.95 -1.29 20.92
N THR A 175 18.51 -2.17 21.76
CA THR A 175 19.27 -3.35 21.36
C THR A 175 18.36 -4.38 20.72
N LEU A 176 18.91 -5.24 19.85
CA LEU A 176 18.13 -6.23 19.10
C LEU A 176 17.43 -7.22 20.04
N LYS A 177 18.07 -7.52 21.19
CA LYS A 177 17.54 -8.36 22.26
C LYS A 177 16.21 -7.85 22.83
N SER A 178 16.04 -6.54 23.00
CA SER A 178 14.79 -5.94 23.52
C SER A 178 13.59 -6.08 22.58
N VAL A 179 13.81 -6.52 21.34
CA VAL A 179 12.77 -6.77 20.34
C VAL A 179 12.49 -8.28 20.18
N THR A 180 13.44 -9.14 20.55
CA THR A 180 13.28 -10.61 20.54
C THR A 180 12.80 -11.17 21.89
N GLU A 181 13.18 -10.54 23.00
CA GLU A 181 12.78 -10.95 24.35
C GLU A 181 11.50 -10.22 24.77
N GLY A 182 10.35 -10.88 24.54
CA GLY A 182 9.04 -10.36 24.94
C GLY A 182 8.93 -10.12 26.45
N ASN A 183 8.11 -9.12 26.81
CA ASN A 183 8.01 -8.51 28.14
C ASN A 183 7.97 -9.52 29.30
N GLN A 184 9.09 -9.66 30.04
CA GLN A 184 9.24 -10.55 31.20
C GLN A 184 9.87 -9.78 32.38
N PRO A 185 9.16 -9.60 33.51
CA PRO A 185 9.66 -8.83 34.63
C PRO A 185 10.71 -9.62 35.43
N LYS A 186 11.95 -9.12 35.52
CA LYS A 186 13.00 -9.68 36.39
C LYS A 186 13.37 -8.70 37.51
N LYS A 187 13.58 -9.27 38.71
CA LYS A 187 13.84 -8.54 39.96
C LYS A 187 15.24 -7.89 39.97
N HIS A 188 15.37 -6.80 40.73
CA HIS A 188 16.65 -6.21 41.10
C HIS A 188 17.41 -7.08 42.12
N LEU A 189 18.74 -7.00 42.12
CA LEU A 189 19.70 -6.86 43.26
C LEU A 189 21.16 -6.92 42.68
N PRO A 190 22.22 -6.46 43.39
CA PRO A 190 23.22 -5.61 42.72
C PRO A 190 24.72 -5.98 42.87
N ALA A 191 25.54 -5.26 42.09
CA ALA A 191 26.93 -4.81 42.32
C ALA A 191 28.10 -5.82 42.52
N ALA A 192 29.14 -5.67 41.68
CA ALA A 192 30.58 -5.78 42.06
C ALA A 192 31.51 -5.26 40.94
N THR A 193 32.68 -4.74 41.32
CA THR A 193 33.83 -4.26 40.49
C THR A 193 35.11 -4.25 41.35
N PRO A 194 36.35 -4.14 40.82
CA PRO A 194 36.89 -4.43 39.48
C PRO A 194 37.95 -5.58 39.58
N PRO A 195 39.05 -5.68 38.79
CA PRO A 195 40.20 -4.77 38.89
C PRO A 195 40.92 -4.45 37.55
N VAL A 196 42.11 -3.84 37.66
CA VAL A 196 43.08 -3.39 36.62
C VAL A 196 44.48 -3.83 37.17
N ILE A 197 45.65 -3.88 36.52
CA ILE A 197 46.30 -3.13 35.41
C ILE A 197 47.38 -4.04 34.74
N SER A 198 48.04 -3.54 33.69
CA SER A 198 49.43 -3.87 33.27
C SER A 198 49.67 -5.15 32.43
N SER A 199 50.75 -5.28 31.63
CA SER A 199 51.41 -4.37 30.65
C SER A 199 52.61 -5.08 29.98
N ASN A 200 52.84 -4.81 28.69
CA ASN A 200 54.13 -4.85 27.96
C ASN A 200 54.86 -6.16 27.55
N HIS A 201 55.34 -6.12 26.29
CA HIS A 201 56.40 -6.92 25.62
C HIS A 201 56.14 -8.44 25.43
N THR A 202 56.75 -9.16 24.47
CA THR A 202 57.82 -8.88 23.48
C THR A 202 57.38 -9.18 22.01
N ASN A 203 58.29 -9.14 21.04
CA ASN A 203 58.04 -9.28 19.59
C ASN A 203 58.90 -10.43 18.97
N ALA A 204 58.31 -11.33 18.17
CA ALA A 204 59.01 -12.46 17.55
C ALA A 204 58.36 -12.99 16.23
N MET A 205 58.57 -12.26 15.15
CA MET A 205 58.74 -12.67 13.73
C MET A 205 58.65 -14.18 13.35
N GLN A 206 57.85 -14.53 12.31
CA GLN A 206 58.15 -15.54 11.26
C GLN A 206 57.18 -15.40 10.02
N PRO A 207 57.34 -16.13 8.88
CA PRO A 207 57.29 -15.56 7.52
C PRO A 207 55.95 -15.73 6.73
N PRO A 208 55.80 -15.15 5.51
CA PRO A 208 54.49 -14.98 4.86
C PRO A 208 54.06 -16.14 3.94
N VAL A 209 52.75 -16.23 3.69
CA VAL A 209 52.17 -17.06 2.61
C VAL A 209 51.33 -16.19 1.69
N SER A 210 51.67 -16.17 0.41
CA SER A 210 51.04 -15.30 -0.60
C SER A 210 49.65 -15.81 -0.99
N THR A 211 48.65 -14.91 -1.00
CA THR A 211 47.41 -15.09 -1.78
C THR A 211 47.11 -13.80 -2.54
N PRO A 212 46.72 -13.88 -3.84
CA PRO A 212 46.66 -12.70 -4.70
C PRO A 212 45.46 -11.81 -4.35
N GLN A 213 45.74 -10.54 -4.05
CA GLN A 213 44.71 -9.50 -3.94
C GLN A 213 44.10 -9.23 -5.33
N GLN A 214 42.92 -9.79 -5.62
CA GLN A 214 42.08 -9.21 -6.66
C GLN A 214 41.60 -7.84 -6.20
N ALA A 215 42.17 -6.79 -6.79
CA ALA A 215 41.86 -5.41 -6.46
C ALA A 215 40.36 -5.13 -6.68
N THR A 216 39.63 -4.92 -5.59
CA THR A 216 38.22 -4.50 -5.61
C THR A 216 38.14 -3.04 -6.05
N VAL A 217 38.20 -2.83 -7.37
CA VAL A 217 38.01 -1.52 -8.03
C VAL A 217 36.81 -0.81 -7.38
N PRO A 218 36.98 0.41 -6.84
CA PRO A 218 35.87 1.12 -6.20
C PRO A 218 34.75 1.35 -7.21
N ARG A 219 33.69 0.53 -7.13
CA ARG A 219 32.49 0.73 -7.94
C ARG A 219 31.95 2.14 -7.62
N PRO A 220 31.81 3.03 -8.61
CA PRO A 220 31.34 4.38 -8.36
C PRO A 220 29.99 4.36 -7.64
N PRO A 221 29.69 5.37 -6.80
CA PRO A 221 28.47 5.40 -5.99
C PRO A 221 27.26 5.13 -6.88
N THR A 222 26.47 4.12 -6.51
CA THR A 222 25.39 3.62 -7.36
C THR A 222 24.34 4.71 -7.55
N SER A 223 24.41 5.39 -8.70
CA SER A 223 23.48 6.46 -9.05
C SER A 223 22.06 5.93 -8.92
N LYS A 224 21.27 6.57 -8.06
CA LYS A 224 19.90 6.14 -7.71
C LYS A 224 19.15 5.90 -9.01
N ARG A 225 18.85 4.62 -9.32
CA ARG A 225 18.47 4.16 -10.66
C ARG A 225 17.25 4.94 -11.16
N VAL A 226 17.49 5.99 -11.95
CA VAL A 226 16.46 6.94 -12.38
C VAL A 226 15.35 6.17 -13.09
N SER A 227 14.13 6.32 -12.56
CA SER A 227 12.95 5.59 -13.01
C SER A 227 12.53 6.07 -14.40
N ARG A 228 12.81 5.30 -15.46
CA ARG A 228 12.51 5.68 -16.86
C ARG A 228 11.02 5.59 -17.23
N THR A 229 10.13 5.62 -16.24
CA THR A 229 8.68 5.59 -16.38
C THR A 229 8.20 6.97 -16.87
N PRO A 230 7.53 7.08 -18.03
CA PRO A 230 6.92 8.32 -18.49
C PRO A 230 5.81 8.81 -17.54
N ILE A 231 5.67 10.13 -17.43
CA ILE A 231 4.67 10.81 -16.59
C ILE A 231 3.69 11.59 -17.48
N ILE A 232 2.40 11.49 -17.16
CA ILE A 232 1.31 12.26 -17.76
C ILE A 232 0.70 13.15 -16.66
N ILE A 233 0.58 14.45 -16.91
CA ILE A 233 -0.09 15.38 -15.99
C ILE A 233 -1.50 15.64 -16.49
N ILE A 234 -2.50 15.49 -15.62
CA ILE A 234 -3.90 15.87 -15.86
C ILE A 234 -4.29 17.08 -15.01
N PRO A 235 -5.30 17.89 -15.41
CA PRO A 235 -5.76 18.99 -14.57
C PRO A 235 -6.40 18.47 -13.27
N ALA A 236 -6.12 19.13 -12.15
CA ALA A 236 -6.71 18.81 -10.84
C ALA A 236 -8.20 19.24 -10.70
N ALA A 237 -8.80 19.79 -11.76
CA ALA A 237 -10.17 20.30 -11.75
C ALA A 237 -11.20 19.16 -11.86
N ASN A 238 -12.10 19.07 -10.87
CA ASN A 238 -13.16 18.04 -10.82
C ASN A 238 -14.17 18.14 -11.99
N THR A 239 -14.23 19.28 -12.67
CA THR A 239 -15.08 19.57 -13.84
C THR A 239 -14.45 19.16 -15.17
N SER A 240 -13.18 18.75 -15.17
CA SER A 240 -12.47 18.26 -16.35
C SER A 240 -13.10 16.97 -16.89
N VAL A 241 -13.03 16.79 -18.21
CA VAL A 241 -13.41 15.53 -18.88
C VAL A 241 -12.55 14.36 -18.36
N ILE A 242 -11.24 14.58 -18.20
CA ILE A 242 -10.30 13.62 -17.60
C ILE A 242 -9.89 14.03 -16.19
N THR A 243 -9.96 13.07 -15.25
CA THR A 243 -9.62 13.21 -13.82
C THR A 243 -8.99 11.92 -13.29
N MET A 244 -8.47 11.92 -12.07
CA MET A 244 -7.85 10.72 -11.46
C MET A 244 -8.83 9.51 -11.35
N TYR A 245 -10.15 9.74 -11.36
CA TYR A 245 -11.15 8.66 -11.28
C TYR A 245 -11.35 7.89 -12.59
N ASN A 246 -11.15 8.54 -13.75
CA ASN A 246 -11.45 7.99 -15.08
C ASN A 246 -10.25 8.01 -16.05
N ALA A 247 -9.10 8.59 -15.66
CA ALA A 247 -7.89 8.58 -16.46
C ALA A 247 -7.41 7.16 -16.82
N LYS A 248 -7.71 6.15 -16.00
CA LYS A 248 -7.40 4.75 -16.33
C LYS A 248 -8.22 4.25 -17.50
N ASP A 249 -9.55 4.35 -17.42
CA ASP A 249 -10.47 3.91 -18.47
C ASP A 249 -10.24 4.67 -19.79
N ILE A 250 -10.00 5.99 -19.70
CA ILE A 250 -9.75 6.85 -20.85
C ILE A 250 -8.40 6.51 -21.52
N LEU A 251 -7.30 6.40 -20.76
CA LEU A 251 -5.97 6.28 -21.35
C LEU A 251 -5.55 4.82 -21.61
N GLN A 252 -5.95 3.87 -20.75
CA GLN A 252 -5.58 2.46 -20.89
C GLN A 252 -6.61 1.68 -21.72
N ASP A 253 -7.90 1.84 -21.40
CA ASP A 253 -8.96 1.01 -21.97
C ASP A 253 -9.65 1.70 -23.18
N LEU A 254 -9.25 2.95 -23.47
CA LEU A 254 -9.68 3.80 -24.60
C LEU A 254 -11.20 4.05 -24.65
N ARG A 255 -11.80 4.24 -23.47
CA ARG A 255 -13.23 4.45 -23.28
C ARG A 255 -13.50 5.56 -22.27
N TYR A 256 -14.41 6.49 -22.59
CA TYR A 256 -14.86 7.44 -21.59
C TYR A 256 -15.77 6.78 -20.54
N VAL A 257 -15.54 7.10 -19.28
CA VAL A 257 -16.46 6.87 -18.16
C VAL A 257 -16.58 8.17 -17.37
N SER A 258 -17.79 8.56 -16.96
CA SER A 258 -17.99 9.77 -16.16
C SER A 258 -17.40 9.62 -14.75
N THR A 259 -16.97 10.74 -14.18
CA THR A 259 -16.43 10.80 -12.82
C THR A 259 -17.50 10.47 -11.77
N GLU A 260 -18.75 10.80 -12.07
CA GLU A 260 -19.95 10.45 -11.30
C GLU A 260 -20.18 8.93 -11.25
N ASN A 261 -20.19 8.24 -12.40
CA ASN A 261 -20.35 6.78 -12.44
C ASN A 261 -19.25 6.06 -11.65
N LYS A 262 -18.00 6.56 -11.72
CA LYS A 262 -16.88 6.03 -10.92
C LYS A 262 -17.06 6.23 -9.42
N LYS A 263 -17.57 7.38 -8.99
CA LYS A 263 -17.91 7.65 -7.59
C LYS A 263 -19.08 6.79 -7.09
N ALA A 264 -20.13 6.61 -7.91
CA ALA A 264 -21.25 5.73 -7.61
C ALA A 264 -20.82 4.26 -7.46
N GLN A 265 -19.81 3.82 -8.21
CA GLN A 265 -19.13 2.52 -8.06
C GLN A 265 -18.21 2.42 -6.82
N GLY A 266 -18.18 3.43 -5.95
CA GLY A 266 -17.33 3.45 -4.74
C GLY A 266 -15.83 3.67 -5.00
N THR A 267 -15.44 4.11 -6.20
CA THR A 267 -14.02 4.30 -6.56
C THR A 267 -13.39 5.41 -5.73
N LYS A 268 -12.39 5.07 -4.91
CA LYS A 268 -11.60 6.05 -4.14
C LYS A 268 -10.70 6.86 -5.08
N ARG A 269 -10.37 8.10 -4.69
CA ARG A 269 -9.43 8.95 -5.45
C ARG A 269 -7.99 8.59 -5.09
N ASP A 270 -7.28 8.01 -6.04
CA ASP A 270 -5.83 7.84 -5.92
C ASP A 270 -5.09 9.15 -6.17
N ASN A 271 -3.95 9.31 -5.48
CA ASN A 271 -3.03 10.45 -5.64
C ASN A 271 -2.06 10.30 -6.81
N GLU A 272 -1.98 9.08 -7.38
CA GLU A 272 -1.12 8.66 -8.48
C GLU A 272 -1.75 7.41 -9.11
N VAL A 273 -1.93 7.39 -10.43
CA VAL A 273 -2.51 6.25 -11.14
C VAL A 273 -1.47 5.65 -12.08
N LEU A 274 -1.16 4.37 -11.90
CA LEU A 274 -0.25 3.63 -12.79
C LEU A 274 -1.05 2.92 -13.88
N LEU A 275 -0.89 3.37 -15.12
CA LEU A 275 -1.43 2.71 -16.32
C LEU A 275 -0.47 1.62 -16.81
N GLN A 276 -1.01 0.58 -17.46
CA GLN A 276 -0.22 -0.41 -18.17
C GLN A 276 -0.66 -0.46 -19.64
N ARG A 277 0.03 0.30 -20.50
CA ARG A 277 -0.25 0.32 -21.95
C ARG A 277 0.46 -0.86 -22.62
N ARG A 278 -0.29 -1.79 -23.20
CA ARG A 278 0.27 -2.82 -24.10
C ARG A 278 0.48 -2.20 -25.48
N LYS A 279 1.72 -2.20 -25.96
CA LYS A 279 2.03 -1.90 -27.37
C LYS A 279 1.88 -3.17 -28.22
N GLU A 280 1.70 -2.94 -29.52
CA GLU A 280 1.54 -3.98 -30.55
C GLU A 280 2.70 -4.97 -30.59
N THR A 281 3.91 -4.50 -30.29
CA THR A 281 5.15 -5.29 -30.09
C THR A 281 5.14 -6.17 -28.83
N ASN A 282 3.97 -6.44 -28.24
CA ASN A 282 3.75 -7.16 -26.97
C ASN A 282 4.46 -6.60 -25.72
N LEU A 283 5.10 -5.44 -25.83
CA LEU A 283 5.70 -4.74 -24.70
C LEU A 283 4.62 -3.99 -23.90
N THR A 284 4.45 -4.37 -22.64
CA THR A 284 3.63 -3.61 -21.68
C THR A 284 4.49 -2.53 -21.01
N VAL A 285 4.07 -1.28 -21.17
CA VAL A 285 4.78 -0.10 -20.67
C VAL A 285 3.99 0.57 -19.54
N PRO A 286 4.62 0.81 -18.37
CA PRO A 286 4.00 1.57 -17.30
C PRO A 286 4.03 3.08 -17.58
N TYR A 287 2.90 3.75 -17.42
CA TYR A 287 2.79 5.22 -17.44
C TYR A 287 2.25 5.73 -16.10
N ARG A 288 2.85 6.80 -15.55
CA ARG A 288 2.46 7.42 -14.27
C ARG A 288 1.55 8.62 -14.55
N VAL A 289 0.30 8.59 -14.08
CA VAL A 289 -0.62 9.75 -14.14
C VAL A 289 -0.67 10.45 -12.79
N ILE A 290 -0.57 11.78 -12.79
CA ILE A 290 -0.72 12.64 -11.62
C ILE A 290 -1.58 13.88 -11.92
N ASP A 291 -2.20 14.45 -10.89
CA ASP A 291 -2.99 15.68 -10.95
C ASP A 291 -2.28 16.91 -10.35
N ASN A 292 -1.48 16.72 -9.29
CA ASN A 292 -0.71 17.79 -8.66
C ASN A 292 0.77 17.79 -9.11
N PRO A 293 1.21 18.75 -9.95
CA PRO A 293 2.59 18.87 -10.43
C PRO A 293 3.60 19.23 -9.33
N GLN A 294 3.18 19.78 -8.19
CA GLN A 294 4.06 20.11 -7.05
C GLN A 294 4.71 18.86 -6.40
N LYS A 295 4.20 17.67 -6.70
CA LYS A 295 4.76 16.37 -6.26
C LYS A 295 5.91 15.88 -7.16
N LEU A 296 6.28 16.62 -8.21
CA LEU A 296 7.39 16.28 -9.11
C LEU A 296 8.69 16.93 -8.64
N SER A 297 9.76 16.13 -8.51
CA SER A 297 11.11 16.67 -8.37
C SER A 297 11.62 17.23 -9.72
N PRO A 298 12.64 18.09 -9.75
CA PRO A 298 13.23 18.61 -11.00
C PRO A 298 13.62 17.51 -12.00
N ALA A 299 14.10 16.36 -11.51
CA ALA A 299 14.45 15.20 -12.34
C ALA A 299 13.23 14.45 -12.91
N ASP A 300 12.02 14.66 -12.36
CA ASP A 300 10.80 14.05 -12.86
C ASP A 300 10.18 14.82 -14.02
N TRP A 301 10.47 16.12 -14.15
CA TRP A 301 10.01 16.94 -15.28
C TRP A 301 10.62 16.52 -16.62
N ASP A 302 11.85 15.99 -16.61
CA ASP A 302 12.42 15.32 -17.78
C ASP A 302 11.61 14.08 -18.19
N ARG A 303 10.89 13.45 -17.25
CA ARG A 303 10.05 12.28 -17.48
C ARG A 303 8.60 12.60 -17.86
N VAL A 304 8.17 13.88 -17.76
CA VAL A 304 6.84 14.32 -18.19
C VAL A 304 6.76 14.30 -19.72
N VAL A 305 5.90 13.44 -20.27
CA VAL A 305 5.74 13.26 -21.72
C VAL A 305 4.50 13.96 -22.26
N ALA A 306 3.44 14.07 -21.46
CA ALA A 306 2.18 14.70 -21.84
C ALA A 306 1.57 15.55 -20.72
N VAL A 307 0.84 16.60 -21.13
CA VAL A 307 0.00 17.43 -20.26
C VAL A 307 -1.39 17.60 -20.85
N PHE A 308 -2.43 17.41 -20.04
CA PHE A 308 -3.79 17.81 -20.39
C PHE A 308 -4.06 19.25 -19.91
N VAL A 309 -4.47 20.10 -20.84
CA VAL A 309 -4.71 21.54 -20.68
C VAL A 309 -6.20 21.80 -20.50
N MET A 310 -6.55 22.60 -19.49
CA MET A 310 -7.90 23.03 -19.18
C MET A 310 -8.29 24.31 -19.95
N GLY A 311 -7.33 25.22 -20.14
CA GLY A 311 -7.50 26.47 -20.90
C GLY A 311 -6.91 27.70 -20.22
N PRO A 312 -7.25 28.00 -18.95
CA PRO A 312 -6.69 29.16 -18.25
C PRO A 312 -5.19 29.03 -17.98
N ALA A 313 -4.42 30.08 -18.31
CA ALA A 313 -2.96 30.10 -18.14
C ALA A 313 -2.49 29.90 -16.69
N TRP A 314 -3.32 30.22 -15.69
CA TRP A 314 -3.00 29.99 -14.28
C TRP A 314 -2.79 28.51 -13.93
N GLN A 315 -3.23 27.56 -14.76
CA GLN A 315 -2.93 26.12 -14.62
C GLN A 315 -1.42 25.85 -14.48
N PHE A 316 -0.59 26.67 -15.12
CA PHE A 316 0.87 26.51 -15.19
C PHE A 316 1.63 27.27 -14.09
N LYS A 317 0.91 27.91 -13.15
CA LYS A 317 1.54 28.63 -12.03
C LYS A 317 2.38 27.68 -11.17
N GLY A 318 3.68 27.99 -11.00
CA GLY A 318 4.62 27.17 -10.23
C GLY A 318 5.13 25.92 -10.97
N TRP A 319 4.95 25.84 -12.28
CA TRP A 319 5.66 24.88 -13.14
C TRP A 319 7.06 25.42 -13.46
N PRO A 320 8.00 24.56 -13.94
CA PRO A 320 9.26 25.04 -14.51
C PRO A 320 9.04 25.94 -15.73
N TRP A 321 10.10 26.61 -16.19
CA TRP A 321 10.04 27.58 -17.31
C TRP A 321 9.06 28.73 -17.00
N ASP A 322 9.07 29.17 -15.74
CA ASP A 322 8.25 30.25 -15.16
C ASP A 322 6.73 30.14 -15.40
N GLY A 323 6.25 28.93 -15.72
CA GLY A 323 4.86 28.68 -16.10
C GLY A 323 4.50 29.11 -17.53
N ASN A 324 5.48 29.46 -18.38
CA ASN A 324 5.28 29.87 -19.76
C ASN A 324 4.72 28.70 -20.61
N PRO A 325 3.47 28.76 -21.10
CA PRO A 325 2.87 27.66 -21.86
C PRO A 325 3.66 27.30 -23.12
N VAL A 326 4.26 28.29 -23.79
CA VAL A 326 5.00 28.08 -25.05
C VAL A 326 6.23 27.21 -24.81
N GLU A 327 6.97 27.47 -23.73
CA GLU A 327 8.16 26.68 -23.38
C GLU A 327 7.79 25.29 -22.84
N ILE A 328 6.74 25.18 -22.01
CA ILE A 328 6.22 23.90 -21.54
C ILE A 328 5.86 23.01 -22.74
N PHE A 329 5.10 23.53 -23.71
CA PHE A 329 4.62 22.77 -24.85
C PHE A 329 5.69 22.48 -25.91
N SER A 330 6.81 23.21 -25.90
CA SER A 330 8.00 22.85 -26.71
C SER A 330 8.68 21.55 -26.23
N ARG A 331 8.56 21.22 -24.94
CA ARG A 331 9.23 20.06 -24.30
C ARG A 331 8.27 18.90 -23.98
N VAL A 332 7.00 19.21 -23.70
CA VAL A 332 5.95 18.27 -23.28
C VAL A 332 4.80 18.29 -24.29
N CYS A 333 4.31 17.13 -24.73
CA CYS A 333 3.20 17.08 -25.67
C CYS A 333 1.89 17.52 -24.99
N ALA A 334 1.34 18.65 -25.41
CA ALA A 334 0.12 19.19 -24.83
C ALA A 334 -1.13 18.67 -25.55
N PHE A 335 -2.18 18.39 -24.77
CA PHE A 335 -3.48 17.93 -25.24
C PHE A 335 -4.61 18.71 -24.57
N HIS A 336 -5.72 18.94 -25.26
CA HIS A 336 -6.94 19.50 -24.69
C HIS A 336 -8.12 18.56 -24.99
N LEU A 337 -8.73 18.01 -23.96
CA LEU A 337 -9.82 17.05 -24.08
C LEU A 337 -11.15 17.76 -23.79
N LYS A 338 -11.97 17.96 -24.82
CA LYS A 338 -13.27 18.65 -24.71
C LYS A 338 -14.42 17.79 -25.25
N TRP A 339 -15.65 18.28 -25.05
CA TRP A 339 -16.82 17.78 -25.75
C TRP A 339 -16.91 18.43 -27.14
N ASP A 340 -17.34 17.67 -28.14
CA ASP A 340 -17.64 18.09 -29.51
C ASP A 340 -18.51 19.37 -29.56
N GLU A 341 -19.59 19.39 -28.78
CA GLU A 341 -20.52 20.52 -28.62
C GLU A 341 -19.89 21.82 -28.08
N ILE A 342 -18.73 21.76 -27.42
CA ILE A 342 -18.15 22.89 -26.69
C ILE A 342 -17.16 23.65 -27.59
N LYS A 343 -17.29 24.99 -27.62
CA LYS A 343 -16.34 25.87 -28.33
C LYS A 343 -14.94 25.79 -27.68
N LEU A 344 -13.90 25.79 -28.51
CA LEU A 344 -12.51 25.78 -28.04
C LEU A 344 -12.19 27.09 -27.29
N ASP A 345 -11.48 27.00 -26.17
CA ASP A 345 -11.02 28.19 -25.45
C ASP A 345 -9.98 28.99 -26.25
N SER A 346 -10.07 30.32 -26.17
CA SER A 346 -9.26 31.23 -26.98
C SER A 346 -7.77 31.24 -26.61
N ASN A 347 -7.40 30.78 -25.41
CA ASN A 347 -6.00 30.61 -25.02
C ASN A 347 -5.44 29.31 -25.61
N VAL A 348 -6.22 28.21 -25.51
CA VAL A 348 -5.85 26.91 -26.11
C VAL A 348 -5.65 27.04 -27.62
N ALA A 349 -6.52 27.79 -28.31
CA ALA A 349 -6.41 28.07 -29.74
C ALA A 349 -5.12 28.83 -30.15
N ARG A 350 -4.48 29.54 -29.21
CA ARG A 350 -3.22 30.28 -29.42
C ARG A 350 -1.97 29.48 -29.03
N TRP A 351 -2.13 28.24 -28.57
CA TRP A 351 -1.05 27.40 -28.06
C TRP A 351 -0.84 26.15 -28.90
N ALA A 352 0.36 25.57 -28.82
CA ALA A 352 0.73 24.32 -29.50
C ALA A 352 0.10 23.08 -28.81
N VAL A 353 -1.22 23.00 -28.79
CA VAL A 353 -2.00 22.01 -28.04
C VAL A 353 -2.82 21.12 -28.99
N ASN A 354 -2.75 19.81 -28.79
CA ASN A 354 -3.53 18.84 -29.54
C ASN A 354 -4.94 18.73 -28.97
N VAL A 355 -5.89 19.39 -29.61
CA VAL A 355 -7.32 19.21 -29.30
C VAL A 355 -7.76 17.78 -29.63
N ILE A 356 -8.55 17.18 -28.74
CA ILE A 356 -9.21 15.89 -28.88
C ILE A 356 -10.68 16.09 -28.49
N ASP A 357 -11.57 15.77 -29.42
CA ASP A 357 -13.00 15.93 -29.26
C ASP A 357 -13.63 14.57 -28.92
N LEU A 358 -14.33 14.50 -27.79
CA LEU A 358 -15.18 13.36 -27.43
C LEU A 358 -16.65 13.73 -27.62
N SER A 359 -17.47 12.75 -27.96
CA SER A 359 -18.92 12.95 -28.06
C SER A 359 -19.61 12.51 -26.78
N ARG A 360 -20.66 13.23 -26.36
CA ARG A 360 -21.44 12.85 -25.17
C ARG A 360 -22.18 11.51 -25.36
N THR A 361 -22.63 11.24 -26.59
CA THR A 361 -23.50 10.10 -26.93
C THR A 361 -22.78 9.02 -27.73
N LYS A 362 -21.92 9.36 -28.70
CA LYS A 362 -21.31 8.42 -29.65
C LYS A 362 -20.09 7.66 -29.08
N ARG A 363 -20.28 6.92 -27.99
CA ARG A 363 -19.23 6.22 -27.22
C ARG A 363 -18.37 5.21 -28.01
N HIS A 364 -18.82 4.77 -29.19
CA HIS A 364 -18.02 3.94 -30.08
C HIS A 364 -16.87 4.72 -30.76
N LEU A 365 -16.96 6.05 -30.87
CA LEU A 365 -15.92 6.92 -31.43
C LEU A 365 -14.82 7.30 -30.42
N ASP A 366 -15.09 7.16 -29.12
CA ASP A 366 -14.12 7.45 -28.03
C ASP A 366 -12.78 6.75 -28.31
N ARG A 367 -12.82 5.48 -28.73
CA ARG A 367 -11.63 4.67 -29.00
C ARG A 367 -10.75 5.24 -30.13
N ALA A 368 -11.36 5.76 -31.20
CA ALA A 368 -10.61 6.35 -32.31
C ALA A 368 -9.95 7.67 -31.87
N SER A 369 -10.72 8.56 -31.25
CA SER A 369 -10.25 9.85 -30.74
C SER A 369 -9.12 9.70 -29.71
N LEU A 370 -9.18 8.65 -28.89
CA LEU A 370 -8.17 8.32 -27.87
C LEU A 370 -6.98 7.50 -28.41
N MET A 371 -7.07 6.89 -29.60
CA MET A 371 -5.88 6.38 -30.31
C MET A 371 -5.01 7.52 -30.84
N THR A 372 -5.63 8.57 -31.40
CA THR A 372 -4.90 9.75 -31.91
C THR A 372 -4.11 10.48 -30.81
N PHE A 373 -4.53 10.41 -29.55
CA PHE A 373 -3.70 10.82 -28.39
C PHE A 373 -2.37 10.05 -28.36
N TRP A 374 -2.45 8.72 -28.39
CA TRP A 374 -1.30 7.83 -28.25
C TRP A 374 -0.35 7.89 -29.45
N GLU A 375 -0.86 8.00 -30.67
CA GLU A 375 -0.08 8.19 -31.90
C GLU A 375 0.78 9.47 -31.82
N LYS A 376 0.14 10.60 -31.47
CA LYS A 376 0.79 11.90 -31.30
C LYS A 376 1.80 11.88 -30.15
N LEU A 377 1.48 11.17 -29.06
CA LEU A 377 2.37 11.03 -27.91
C LEU A 377 3.61 10.17 -28.23
N ASP A 378 3.45 9.01 -28.89
CA ASP A 378 4.57 8.17 -29.31
C ASP A 378 5.50 8.93 -30.26
N LYS A 379 4.94 9.67 -31.23
CA LYS A 379 5.71 10.53 -32.15
C LYS A 379 6.50 11.63 -31.42
N HIS A 380 5.93 12.23 -30.38
CA HIS A 380 6.64 13.21 -29.54
C HIS A 380 7.76 12.56 -28.71
N ILE A 381 7.53 11.40 -28.10
CA ILE A 381 8.55 10.75 -27.26
C ILE A 381 9.71 10.23 -28.12
N MET A 382 9.43 9.66 -29.31
CA MET A 382 10.47 9.29 -30.29
C MET A 382 11.39 10.47 -30.64
N LYS A 383 10.82 11.66 -30.88
CA LYS A 383 11.59 12.86 -31.27
C LYS A 383 12.31 13.50 -30.09
N CYS A 384 11.62 13.69 -28.97
CA CYS A 384 12.06 14.60 -27.91
C CYS A 384 12.61 13.89 -26.66
N LYS A 385 12.22 12.64 -26.40
CA LYS A 385 12.57 11.91 -25.16
C LYS A 385 12.91 10.42 -25.40
N PRO A 386 13.83 10.08 -26.33
CA PRO A 386 14.20 8.70 -26.67
C PRO A 386 14.90 7.93 -25.52
N HIS A 387 15.27 8.60 -24.43
CA HIS A 387 15.87 7.97 -23.26
C HIS A 387 14.85 7.22 -22.37
N LEU A 388 13.55 7.49 -22.50
CA LEU A 388 12.47 6.86 -21.74
C LEU A 388 12.14 5.46 -22.27
N ARG A 389 11.40 4.67 -21.48
CA ARG A 389 10.73 3.45 -21.98
C ARG A 389 9.24 3.76 -22.10
N PHE A 390 8.74 3.84 -23.33
CA PHE A 390 7.43 4.38 -23.68
C PHE A 390 6.66 3.46 -24.64
#